data_AF-U6KVH8-F1
#
_entry.id   AF-U6KVH8-F1
#
_cell.length_a   1.000
_cell.length_b   1.000
_cell.length_c   1.000
_cell.angle_alpha   90.00
_cell.angle_beta   90.00
_cell.angle_gamma   90.00
#
_symmetry.space_group_name_H-M   'P 1'
#
loop_
_entity.id
_entity.type
_entity.pdbx_description
1 polymer ?
#
loop_
_entity_poly.entity_id
_entity_poly.type
_entity_poly.pdbx_seq_one_letter_code
_entity_poly.pdbx_strand_id
1 'polypeptide(L)'
;MERGHGDGGAAAAHSSRKGDFSSRGAPSGPSPELIRRKLEQVMGGREVFRRSATASFRQFDVSASGRLAFSDVSKLVKRLCVNLQLPPVDESALRKIFDAFDSLGRGYLELEDFCRMYWEILCRIREKYYPEKTMRVRRSLFVGRRNLAHTGIAITDLFTFVKKLGSGSFGDVHRVIEKSSGLERVIKTINRDRSQVPLEQIEAEIEVLKSLDHPNIIKIFEVFEDYHNVYIVMETCEGGELLQRLVDAQSRGSALTEKAVSLIMRQLMNALAYFHSKHVAHKDLKPENILFQDKSPDSPIKVIDFGLAELFEKTDAHSKNAAGTALYMAPEVFMRHLSLKCDVWSAGVVMYFLLTGCLPFSGTSIDEVKYKVCNCEPDYARECAHLTHEAVSLIKWMLIKPESERPTATQVLRHPWFKQADLKDIHISPIICENMKKYMRQSHLKNALVNLMVHQLNVTGPQIRQINEIFRQLDKDGDGTISHSELTEGLAQVGLPQWDINRIIQSIDVDDSGNVSYTEFLAACYSWKESELNVIWTAFQKMDKDGDGKISVPEFEAVLGGEDYRLVPKETIKSLVAQIDKNGDGQIDWDEFLQYMKLN
;
A
#
# COMPACT_ATOMS: atom_id res chain seq x y z
N MET A 1 -28.28 -74.96 -19.55
CA MET A 1 -28.76 -74.86 -20.94
C MET A 1 -28.36 -73.49 -21.44
N GLU A 2 -27.23 -73.42 -22.14
CA GLU A 2 -27.16 -73.15 -23.59
C GLU A 2 -27.45 -71.67 -23.91
N ARG A 3 -26.40 -70.87 -24.16
CA ARG A 3 -25.82 -70.49 -25.46
C ARG A 3 -26.68 -69.47 -26.24
N GLY A 4 -26.02 -68.37 -26.64
CA GLY A 4 -26.52 -67.46 -27.66
C GLY A 4 -25.56 -66.30 -27.93
N HIS A 5 -24.71 -66.44 -28.94
CA HIS A 5 -23.77 -65.45 -29.46
C HIS A 5 -24.45 -64.20 -30.05
N GLY A 6 -23.73 -63.06 -30.04
CA GLY A 6 -24.03 -61.88 -30.85
C GLY A 6 -22.83 -60.92 -30.87
N ASP A 7 -22.10 -60.97 -31.98
CA ASP A 7 -20.91 -60.19 -32.34
C ASP A 7 -21.28 -58.72 -32.67
N GLY A 8 -20.32 -57.78 -32.58
CA GLY A 8 -20.51 -56.46 -33.21
C GLY A 8 -19.76 -55.25 -32.63
N GLY A 9 -18.58 -54.97 -33.19
CA GLY A 9 -18.27 -53.65 -33.78
C GLY A 9 -18.01 -52.45 -32.85
N ALA A 10 -16.74 -52.09 -32.73
CA ALA A 10 -16.29 -50.79 -32.25
C ALA A 10 -16.76 -49.65 -33.17
N ALA A 11 -17.39 -48.63 -32.59
CA ALA A 11 -17.62 -47.34 -33.23
C ALA A 11 -17.27 -46.21 -32.25
N ALA A 12 -16.24 -45.44 -32.60
CA ALA A 12 -15.83 -44.25 -31.89
C ALA A 12 -16.89 -43.14 -32.08
N ALA A 13 -17.53 -42.72 -30.99
CA ALA A 13 -18.47 -41.61 -30.99
C ALA A 13 -17.74 -40.29 -30.67
N HIS A 14 -17.78 -39.37 -31.64
CA HIS A 14 -17.47 -37.96 -31.48
C HIS A 14 -18.34 -37.32 -30.39
N SER A 15 -17.70 -36.80 -29.34
CA SER A 15 -18.34 -35.93 -28.35
C SER A 15 -18.05 -34.46 -28.71
N SER A 16 -19.06 -33.80 -29.25
CA SER A 16 -19.12 -32.35 -29.47
C SER A 16 -19.21 -31.62 -28.12
N ARG A 17 -18.10 -31.03 -27.65
CA ARG A 17 -18.13 -29.96 -26.63
C ARG A 17 -17.76 -28.64 -27.30
N LYS A 18 -18.76 -27.79 -27.52
CA LYS A 18 -18.56 -26.36 -27.74
C LYS A 18 -17.97 -25.79 -26.46
N GLY A 19 -16.67 -25.51 -26.48
CA GLY A 19 -15.97 -24.76 -25.44
C GLY A 19 -16.22 -23.28 -25.63
N ASP A 20 -16.69 -22.65 -24.57
CA ASP A 20 -16.85 -21.21 -24.43
C ASP A 20 -15.52 -20.50 -24.68
N PHE A 21 -15.52 -19.58 -25.64
CA PHE A 21 -14.38 -18.73 -25.97
C PHE A 21 -14.56 -17.39 -25.25
N SER A 22 -14.04 -17.26 -24.03
CA SER A 22 -13.71 -15.96 -23.46
C SER A 22 -12.58 -16.10 -22.42
N SER A 23 -11.72 -15.08 -22.36
CA SER A 23 -10.51 -14.92 -21.52
C SER A 23 -9.36 -15.93 -21.74
N ARG A 24 -8.61 -15.77 -22.84
CA ARG A 24 -7.16 -16.04 -22.82
C ARG A 24 -6.46 -14.70 -22.71
N GLY A 25 -5.96 -14.37 -21.51
CA GLY A 25 -5.07 -13.23 -21.30
C GLY A 25 -3.86 -13.33 -22.23
N ALA A 26 -3.36 -12.18 -22.69
CA ALA A 26 -2.13 -12.13 -23.48
C ALA A 26 -0.99 -12.83 -22.70
N PRO A 27 -0.07 -13.55 -23.36
CA PRO A 27 1.06 -14.17 -22.69
C PRO A 27 1.91 -13.06 -22.05
N SER A 28 1.87 -12.96 -20.72
CA SER A 28 2.73 -12.08 -19.95
C SER A 28 4.18 -12.45 -20.25
N GLY A 29 4.99 -11.50 -20.72
CA GLY A 29 6.43 -11.70 -20.88
C GLY A 29 7.12 -12.03 -19.54
N PRO A 30 8.42 -12.37 -19.54
CA PRO A 30 9.16 -12.63 -18.30
C PRO A 30 9.09 -11.44 -17.32
N SER A 31 9.04 -11.69 -16.01
CA SER A 31 9.00 -10.60 -15.01
C SER A 31 10.29 -9.76 -15.05
N PRO A 32 10.23 -8.47 -14.66
CA PRO A 32 11.41 -7.62 -14.59
C PRO A 32 12.55 -8.21 -13.74
N GLU A 33 12.24 -8.88 -12.64
CA GLU A 33 13.20 -9.53 -11.74
C GLU A 33 13.90 -10.70 -12.44
N LEU A 34 13.15 -11.49 -13.21
CA LEU A 34 13.73 -12.60 -13.98
C LEU A 34 14.65 -12.07 -15.07
N ILE A 35 14.28 -10.98 -15.75
CA ILE A 35 15.12 -10.33 -16.75
C ILE A 35 16.40 -9.81 -16.10
N ARG A 36 16.29 -9.12 -14.96
CA ARG A 36 17.42 -8.60 -14.20
C ARG A 36 18.38 -9.72 -13.77
N ARG A 37 17.88 -10.80 -13.16
CA ARG A 37 18.71 -11.96 -12.75
C ARG A 37 19.44 -12.58 -13.94
N LYS A 38 18.80 -12.68 -15.11
CA LYS A 38 19.45 -13.17 -16.33
C LYS A 38 20.55 -12.22 -16.81
N LEU A 39 20.32 -10.90 -16.79
CA LEU A 39 21.35 -9.91 -17.13
C LEU A 39 22.54 -10.03 -16.17
N GLU A 40 22.30 -10.11 -14.87
CA GLU A 40 23.32 -10.30 -13.84
C GLU A 40 24.10 -11.60 -14.04
N GLN A 41 23.43 -12.70 -14.37
CA GLN A 41 24.11 -13.97 -14.66
C GLN A 41 25.02 -13.87 -15.88
N VAL A 42 24.57 -13.22 -16.96
CA VAL A 42 25.37 -13.01 -18.18
C VAL A 42 26.55 -12.07 -17.92
N MET A 43 26.37 -11.08 -17.04
CA MET A 43 27.37 -10.06 -16.74
C MET A 43 28.24 -10.37 -15.50
N GLY A 44 27.97 -11.47 -14.79
CA GLY A 44 28.56 -11.79 -13.49
C GLY A 44 30.03 -12.23 -13.52
N GLY A 45 30.66 -12.32 -14.70
CA GLY A 45 32.08 -12.65 -14.81
C GLY A 45 32.60 -12.56 -16.24
N ARG A 46 33.89 -12.20 -16.40
CA ARG A 46 34.53 -11.98 -17.70
C ARG A 46 34.43 -13.17 -18.64
N GLU A 47 34.59 -14.39 -18.10
CA GLU A 47 34.51 -15.62 -18.90
C GLU A 47 33.09 -15.96 -19.31
N VAL A 48 32.12 -15.84 -18.40
CA VAL A 48 30.69 -16.09 -18.65
C VAL A 48 30.17 -15.13 -19.72
N PHE A 49 30.49 -13.85 -19.59
CA PHE A 49 30.16 -12.84 -20.58
C PHE A 49 30.79 -13.16 -21.93
N ARG A 50 32.11 -13.46 -21.98
CA ARG A 50 32.79 -13.74 -23.26
C ARG A 50 32.20 -14.95 -23.97
N ARG A 51 31.79 -16.00 -23.25
CA ARG A 51 31.07 -17.15 -23.82
C ARG A 51 29.72 -16.75 -24.43
N SER A 52 28.91 -15.98 -23.69
CA SER A 52 27.59 -15.52 -24.14
C SER A 52 27.67 -14.55 -25.34
N ALA A 53 28.61 -13.60 -25.29
CA ALA A 53 28.89 -12.67 -26.38
C ALA A 53 29.38 -13.40 -27.63
N THR A 54 30.26 -14.39 -27.49
CA THR A 54 30.74 -15.20 -28.63
C THR A 54 29.61 -16.02 -29.26
N ALA A 55 28.72 -16.59 -28.46
CA ALA A 55 27.55 -17.30 -28.95
C ALA A 55 26.61 -16.37 -29.73
N SER A 56 26.35 -15.17 -29.19
CA SER A 56 25.55 -14.13 -29.86
C SER A 56 26.21 -13.65 -31.15
N PHE A 57 27.53 -13.45 -31.16
CA PHE A 57 28.29 -13.07 -32.35
C PHE A 57 28.12 -14.12 -33.46
N ARG A 58 28.34 -15.40 -33.16
CA ARG A 58 28.20 -16.50 -34.12
C ARG A 58 26.78 -16.67 -34.62
N GLN A 59 25.78 -16.41 -33.78
CA GLN A 59 24.38 -16.50 -34.19
C GLN A 59 24.00 -15.47 -35.25
N PHE A 60 24.61 -14.29 -35.23
CA PHE A 60 24.30 -13.20 -36.14
C PHE A 60 25.32 -13.01 -37.27
N ASP A 61 26.49 -13.65 -37.19
CA ASP A 61 27.43 -13.82 -38.32
C ASP A 61 26.97 -14.97 -39.23
N VAL A 62 25.87 -14.75 -39.94
CA VAL A 62 25.26 -15.76 -40.83
C VAL A 62 26.22 -16.19 -41.94
N SER A 63 27.16 -15.31 -42.32
CA SER A 63 28.17 -15.56 -43.34
C SER A 63 29.38 -16.36 -42.86
N ALA A 64 29.50 -16.61 -41.55
CA ALA A 64 30.71 -17.16 -40.92
C ALA A 64 32.00 -16.40 -41.30
N SER A 65 31.88 -15.09 -41.55
CA SER A 65 32.98 -14.24 -42.02
C SER A 65 33.91 -13.80 -40.89
N GLY A 66 33.53 -14.04 -39.64
CA GLY A 66 34.19 -13.51 -38.46
C GLY A 66 33.93 -12.02 -38.24
N ARG A 67 32.92 -11.44 -38.92
CA ARG A 67 32.61 -10.01 -38.93
C ARG A 67 31.11 -9.78 -38.85
N LEU A 68 30.70 -8.74 -38.12
CA LEU A 68 29.31 -8.29 -38.08
C LEU A 68 29.16 -6.91 -38.71
N ALA A 69 28.37 -6.81 -39.77
CA ALA A 69 28.02 -5.52 -40.35
C ALA A 69 26.94 -4.84 -39.50
N PHE A 70 26.72 -3.54 -39.74
CA PHE A 70 25.67 -2.78 -39.06
C PHE A 70 24.28 -3.45 -39.16
N SER A 71 23.96 -4.07 -40.30
CA SER A 71 22.70 -4.80 -40.49
C SER A 71 22.52 -5.97 -39.53
N ASP A 72 23.60 -6.67 -39.19
CA ASP A 72 23.57 -7.83 -38.30
C ASP A 72 23.45 -7.38 -36.84
N VAL A 73 24.18 -6.32 -36.48
CA VAL A 73 24.05 -5.65 -35.18
C VAL A 73 22.64 -5.09 -34.98
N SER A 74 22.05 -4.45 -36.00
CA SER A 74 20.67 -3.95 -35.95
C SER A 74 19.65 -5.06 -35.68
N LYS A 75 19.77 -6.20 -36.37
CA LYS A 75 18.91 -7.39 -36.11
C LYS A 75 19.10 -7.93 -34.70
N LEU A 76 20.35 -8.00 -34.21
CA LEU A 76 20.65 -8.45 -32.86
C LEU A 76 20.02 -7.54 -31.81
N VAL A 77 20.20 -6.23 -31.92
CA VAL A 77 19.65 -5.26 -30.97
C VAL A 77 18.12 -5.26 -31.01
N LYS A 78 17.50 -5.36 -32.20
CA LYS A 78 16.03 -5.52 -32.31
C LYS A 78 15.53 -6.77 -31.57
N ARG A 79 16.22 -7.90 -31.71
CA ARG A 79 15.89 -9.13 -30.98
C ARG A 79 16.10 -8.99 -29.47
N LEU A 80 17.17 -8.30 -29.06
CA LEU A 80 17.44 -7.99 -27.66
C LEU A 80 16.31 -7.14 -27.06
N CYS A 81 15.82 -6.13 -27.79
CA CYS A 81 14.72 -5.28 -27.32
C CYS A 81 13.43 -6.07 -27.09
N VAL A 82 13.08 -7.00 -27.99
CA VAL A 82 11.91 -7.86 -27.81
C VAL A 82 12.08 -8.78 -26.60
N ASN A 83 13.22 -9.45 -26.49
CA ASN A 83 13.48 -10.42 -25.41
C ASN A 83 13.54 -9.77 -24.02
N LEU A 84 14.03 -8.53 -23.95
CA LEU A 84 14.18 -7.77 -22.71
C LEU A 84 13.06 -6.73 -22.52
N GLN A 85 11.97 -6.80 -23.30
CA GLN A 85 10.84 -5.86 -23.20
C GLN A 85 11.28 -4.39 -23.14
N LEU A 86 12.09 -3.96 -24.11
CA LEU A 86 12.64 -2.61 -24.22
C LEU A 86 11.93 -1.82 -25.33
N PRO A 87 11.94 -0.47 -25.27
CA PRO A 87 11.48 0.33 -26.40
C PRO A 87 12.32 0.06 -27.65
N PRO A 88 11.73 0.24 -28.85
CA PRO A 88 12.48 0.13 -30.09
C PRO A 88 13.61 1.15 -30.12
N VAL A 89 14.78 0.73 -30.61
CA VAL A 89 15.96 1.58 -30.72
C VAL A 89 15.93 2.31 -32.07
N ASP A 90 16.13 3.62 -32.03
CA ASP A 90 16.31 4.44 -33.23
C ASP A 90 17.57 4.01 -34.00
N GLU A 91 17.43 3.76 -35.31
CA GLU A 91 18.55 3.26 -36.13
C GLU A 91 19.69 4.27 -36.23
N SER A 92 19.42 5.57 -36.19
CA SER A 92 20.47 6.60 -36.24
C SER A 92 21.27 6.64 -34.95
N ALA A 93 20.61 6.47 -33.80
CA ALA A 93 21.27 6.35 -32.50
C ALA A 93 22.09 5.06 -32.41
N LEU A 94 21.56 3.93 -32.89
CA LEU A 94 22.30 2.68 -32.94
C LEU A 94 23.51 2.77 -33.87
N ARG A 95 23.39 3.49 -34.99
CA ARG A 95 24.50 3.70 -35.92
C ARG A 95 25.65 4.47 -35.26
N LYS A 96 25.34 5.53 -34.50
CA LYS A 96 26.35 6.28 -33.73
C LYS A 96 27.08 5.38 -32.71
N ILE A 97 26.35 4.48 -32.04
CA ILE A 97 26.97 3.51 -31.12
C ILE A 97 27.88 2.57 -31.92
N PHE A 98 27.40 1.99 -33.01
CA PHE A 98 28.20 1.09 -33.85
C PHE A 98 29.49 1.75 -34.32
N ASP A 99 29.40 2.96 -34.89
CA ASP A 99 30.54 3.68 -35.44
C ASP A 99 31.57 4.03 -34.34
N ALA A 100 31.14 4.24 -33.08
CA ALA A 100 32.04 4.47 -31.95
C ALA A 100 32.87 3.24 -31.55
N PHE A 101 32.40 2.04 -31.87
CA PHE A 101 33.10 0.78 -31.58
C PHE A 101 33.77 0.18 -32.83
N ASP A 102 33.45 0.67 -34.03
CA ASP A 102 34.22 0.42 -35.26
C ASP A 102 35.48 1.30 -35.28
N SER A 103 36.41 0.97 -34.37
CA SER A 103 37.62 1.76 -34.13
C SER A 103 38.52 1.98 -35.34
N LEU A 104 38.32 1.20 -36.42
CA LEU A 104 39.10 1.23 -37.65
C LEU A 104 38.28 1.68 -38.86
N GLY A 105 37.01 2.07 -38.69
CA GLY A 105 36.13 2.59 -39.74
C GLY A 105 35.88 1.60 -40.88
N ARG A 106 35.87 0.30 -40.58
CA ARG A 106 35.83 -0.79 -41.56
C ARG A 106 34.42 -1.12 -42.04
N GLY A 107 33.39 -0.58 -41.39
CA GLY A 107 31.98 -0.88 -41.62
C GLY A 107 31.52 -2.20 -41.02
N TYR A 108 32.35 -2.84 -40.18
CA TYR A 108 32.06 -4.10 -39.51
C TYR A 108 32.78 -4.20 -38.16
N LEU A 109 32.22 -4.99 -37.24
CA LEU A 109 32.83 -5.30 -35.95
C LEU A 109 33.41 -6.72 -35.94
N GLU A 110 34.66 -6.84 -35.51
CA GLU A 110 35.27 -8.12 -35.16
C GLU A 110 34.85 -8.52 -33.73
N LEU A 111 35.09 -9.77 -33.33
CA LEU A 111 34.60 -10.31 -32.06
C LEU A 111 34.98 -9.45 -30.83
N GLU A 112 36.20 -8.92 -30.79
CA GLU A 112 36.68 -8.11 -29.67
C GLU A 112 35.95 -6.75 -29.59
N ASP A 113 35.76 -6.08 -30.73
CA ASP A 113 35.01 -4.82 -30.83
C ASP A 113 33.53 -5.02 -30.48
N PHE A 114 32.94 -6.10 -31.01
CA PHE A 114 31.58 -6.49 -30.67
C PHE A 114 31.41 -6.76 -29.18
N CYS A 115 32.35 -7.48 -28.54
CA CYS A 115 32.25 -7.76 -27.11
C CYS A 115 32.26 -6.48 -26.26
N ARG A 116 33.07 -5.48 -26.63
CA ARG A 116 33.09 -4.17 -25.94
C ARG A 116 31.78 -3.43 -26.11
N MET A 117 31.29 -3.33 -27.35
CA MET A 117 29.99 -2.69 -27.65
C MET A 117 28.83 -3.40 -26.93
N TYR A 118 28.80 -4.73 -26.98
CA TYR A 118 27.74 -5.53 -26.40
C TYR A 118 27.71 -5.40 -24.87
N TRP A 119 28.88 -5.37 -24.21
CA TRP A 119 28.99 -5.10 -22.78
C TRP A 119 28.40 -3.72 -22.44
N GLU A 120 28.82 -2.68 -23.16
CA GLU A 120 28.33 -1.31 -22.94
C GLU A 120 26.80 -1.21 -23.12
N ILE A 121 26.24 -1.86 -24.15
CA ILE A 121 24.80 -1.91 -24.37
C ILE A 121 24.09 -2.60 -23.19
N LEU A 122 24.58 -3.75 -22.73
CA LEU A 122 23.98 -4.46 -21.60
C LEU A 122 24.09 -3.67 -20.29
N CYS A 123 25.21 -2.98 -20.03
CA CYS A 123 25.36 -2.06 -18.90
C CYS A 123 24.29 -0.98 -18.91
N ARG A 124 24.14 -0.28 -20.05
CA ARG A 124 23.13 0.78 -20.20
C ARG A 124 21.71 0.25 -20.07
N ILE A 125 21.43 -0.95 -20.57
CA ILE A 125 20.11 -1.58 -20.42
C ILE A 125 19.83 -1.89 -18.95
N ARG A 126 20.79 -2.52 -18.26
CA ARG A 126 20.68 -2.84 -16.84
C ARG A 126 20.46 -1.56 -16.03
N GLU A 127 21.27 -0.52 -16.23
CA GLU A 127 21.19 0.72 -15.47
C GLU A 127 19.90 1.52 -15.75
N LYS A 128 19.37 1.48 -16.97
CA LYS A 128 18.22 2.31 -17.36
C LYS A 128 16.86 1.62 -17.18
N TYR A 129 16.79 0.31 -17.40
CA TYR A 129 15.52 -0.44 -17.47
C TYR A 129 15.40 -1.53 -16.39
N TYR A 130 16.51 -1.89 -15.73
CA TYR A 130 16.55 -2.88 -14.67
C TYR A 130 17.53 -2.48 -13.56
N PRO A 131 17.47 -1.22 -13.06
CA PRO A 131 18.47 -0.70 -12.15
C PRO A 131 18.51 -1.51 -10.84
N GLU A 132 19.70 -1.58 -10.26
CA GLU A 132 19.84 -1.98 -8.87
C GLU A 132 19.41 -0.82 -7.96
N LYS A 133 18.38 -1.04 -7.14
CA LYS A 133 17.96 -0.07 -6.14
C LYS A 133 19.00 -0.03 -5.02
N THR A 134 19.83 1.00 -5.04
CA THR A 134 20.84 1.29 -4.01
C THR A 134 20.27 2.00 -2.79
N MET A 135 19.01 2.44 -2.87
CA MET A 135 18.29 3.12 -1.80
C MET A 135 16.92 2.45 -1.65
N ARG A 136 16.63 1.94 -0.45
CA ARG A 136 15.36 1.31 -0.09
C ARG A 136 14.76 2.05 1.09
N VAL A 137 13.68 2.78 0.87
CA VAL A 137 13.07 3.64 1.90
C VAL A 137 11.74 3.07 2.31
N ARG A 138 11.62 2.68 3.59
CA ARG A 138 10.38 2.17 4.16
C ARG A 138 9.56 3.30 4.75
N ARG A 139 8.23 3.20 4.64
CA ARG A 139 7.30 4.17 5.24
C ARG A 139 7.52 4.35 6.75
N SER A 140 7.87 3.29 7.48
CA SER A 140 8.09 3.37 8.93
C SER A 140 9.20 4.36 9.32
N LEU A 141 10.13 4.68 8.41
CA LEU A 141 11.17 5.69 8.61
C LEU A 141 10.62 7.13 8.60
N PHE A 142 9.44 7.35 8.01
CA PHE A 142 8.81 8.66 7.94
C PHE A 142 8.05 9.03 9.23
N VAL A 143 7.78 8.04 10.08
CA VAL A 143 7.15 8.26 11.39
C VAL A 143 8.26 8.39 12.43
N GLY A 144 8.67 9.63 12.67
CA GLY A 144 9.66 9.95 13.68
C GLY A 144 9.17 9.70 15.10
N ARG A 145 10.11 9.42 16.01
CA ARG A 145 9.89 9.43 17.45
C ARG A 145 10.83 10.44 18.09
N ARG A 146 10.31 11.40 18.86
CA ARG A 146 11.12 12.40 19.56
C ARG A 146 10.83 12.41 21.06
N ASN A 147 11.89 12.33 21.86
CA ASN A 147 11.79 12.47 23.30
C ASN A 147 12.05 13.94 23.70
N LEU A 148 11.06 14.57 24.31
CA LEU A 148 11.03 15.97 24.72
C LEU A 148 11.49 16.17 26.18
N ALA A 149 11.72 15.10 26.95
CA ALA A 149 11.99 15.17 28.39
C ALA A 149 13.25 15.98 28.74
N HIS A 150 14.23 16.03 27.84
CA HIS A 150 15.52 16.69 28.07
C HIS A 150 15.81 17.86 27.12
N THR A 151 14.85 18.23 26.26
CA THR A 151 15.08 19.26 25.23
C THR A 151 14.72 20.67 25.71
N GLY A 152 13.95 20.79 26.79
CA GLY A 152 13.37 22.07 27.22
C GLY A 152 12.20 22.55 26.35
N ILE A 153 11.77 21.74 25.36
CA ILE A 153 10.65 22.03 24.45
C ILE A 153 9.44 21.23 24.94
N ALA A 154 8.30 21.89 25.12
CA ALA A 154 7.03 21.25 25.41
C ALA A 154 6.26 20.93 24.13
N ILE A 155 5.32 19.97 24.19
CA ILE A 155 4.45 19.64 23.03
C ILE A 155 3.64 20.87 22.56
N THR A 156 3.31 21.78 23.48
CA THR A 156 2.61 23.05 23.21
C THR A 156 3.47 24.06 22.47
N ASP A 157 4.80 23.90 22.46
CA ASP A 157 5.69 24.75 21.66
C ASP A 157 5.68 24.34 20.18
N LEU A 158 5.35 23.08 19.90
CA LEU A 158 5.25 22.51 18.56
C LEU A 158 3.83 22.59 17.99
N PHE A 159 2.81 22.47 18.84
CA PHE A 159 1.40 22.42 18.42
C PHE A 159 0.52 23.41 19.17
N THR A 160 -0.44 23.98 18.45
CA THR A 160 -1.53 24.78 19.04
C THR A 160 -2.75 23.89 19.25
N PHE A 161 -3.12 23.66 20.51
CA PHE A 161 -4.30 22.85 20.86
C PHE A 161 -5.59 23.65 20.63
N VAL A 162 -6.45 23.16 19.73
CA VAL A 162 -7.65 23.88 19.28
C VAL A 162 -8.89 23.42 20.03
N LYS A 163 -9.13 22.11 20.05
CA LYS A 163 -10.38 21.54 20.58
C LYS A 163 -10.14 20.13 21.11
N LYS A 164 -10.65 19.85 22.30
CA LYS A 164 -10.76 18.48 22.80
C LYS A 164 -11.87 17.74 22.04
N LEU A 165 -11.50 16.66 21.35
CA LEU A 165 -12.41 15.83 20.55
C LEU A 165 -13.06 14.75 21.39
N GLY A 166 -12.32 14.20 22.36
CA GLY A 166 -12.83 13.17 23.26
C GLY A 166 -11.87 12.87 24.40
N SER A 167 -12.35 12.06 25.33
CA SER A 167 -11.56 11.39 26.37
C SER A 167 -11.87 9.91 26.28
N GLY A 168 -10.87 9.11 25.91
CA GLY A 168 -10.95 7.65 25.92
C GLY A 168 -10.42 7.06 27.23
N SER A 169 -10.51 5.75 27.37
CA SER A 169 -9.85 4.97 28.44
C SER A 169 -8.34 5.18 28.49
N PHE A 170 -7.73 5.51 27.34
CA PHE A 170 -6.28 5.63 27.18
C PHE A 170 -5.76 7.07 27.28
N GLY A 171 -6.66 8.06 27.35
CA GLY A 171 -6.30 9.47 27.48
C GLY A 171 -7.10 10.41 26.58
N ASP A 172 -6.60 11.64 26.44
CA ASP A 172 -7.33 12.71 25.78
C ASP A 172 -6.96 12.86 24.31
N VAL A 173 -7.96 13.09 23.47
CA VAL A 173 -7.78 13.31 22.03
C VAL A 173 -8.08 14.78 21.71
N HIS A 174 -7.13 15.46 21.08
CA HIS A 174 -7.23 16.86 20.74
C HIS A 174 -7.01 17.10 19.25
N ARG A 175 -7.82 18.00 18.69
CA ARG A 175 -7.55 18.65 17.41
C ARG A 175 -6.52 19.75 17.64
N VAL A 176 -5.48 19.76 16.83
CA VAL A 176 -4.35 20.69 16.95
C VAL A 176 -3.94 21.26 15.60
N ILE A 177 -3.25 22.39 15.62
CA ILE A 177 -2.54 22.95 14.46
C ILE A 177 -1.04 22.83 14.72
N GLU A 178 -0.34 22.15 13.82
CA GLU A 178 1.13 22.13 13.82
C GLU A 178 1.65 23.53 13.53
N LYS A 179 2.39 24.13 14.48
CA LYS A 179 2.76 25.55 14.39
C LYS A 179 3.67 25.85 13.21
N SER A 180 4.49 24.89 12.81
CA SER A 180 5.48 25.08 11.77
C SER A 180 4.91 25.03 10.36
N SER A 181 3.92 24.17 10.12
CA SER A 181 3.31 23.95 8.80
C SER A 181 1.92 24.57 8.66
N GLY A 182 1.27 24.89 9.78
CA GLY A 182 -0.14 25.27 9.82
C GLY A 182 -1.10 24.12 9.53
N LEU A 183 -0.62 22.88 9.42
CA LEU A 183 -1.45 21.72 9.11
C LEU A 183 -2.29 21.30 10.32
N GLU A 184 -3.56 21.00 10.06
CA GLU A 184 -4.44 20.42 11.07
C GLU A 184 -4.09 18.94 11.30
N ARG A 185 -4.05 18.56 12.58
CA ARG A 185 -3.71 17.22 13.07
C ARG A 185 -4.60 16.84 14.25
N VAL A 186 -4.53 15.56 14.63
CA VAL A 186 -5.07 15.05 15.88
C VAL A 186 -3.95 14.52 16.75
N ILE A 187 -3.93 14.86 18.04
CA ILE A 187 -3.02 14.29 19.02
C ILE A 187 -3.81 13.46 20.02
N LYS A 188 -3.47 12.18 20.13
CA LYS A 188 -3.88 11.29 21.24
C LYS A 188 -2.79 11.36 22.31
N THR A 189 -3.13 11.89 23.48
CA THR A 189 -2.23 11.99 24.63
C THR A 189 -2.51 10.86 25.59
N ILE A 190 -1.52 9.98 25.78
CA ILE A 190 -1.57 8.85 26.71
C ILE A 190 -0.70 9.21 27.92
N ASN A 191 -1.30 9.28 29.11
CA ASN A 191 -0.57 9.59 30.34
C ASN A 191 0.01 8.31 30.97
N ARG A 192 1.34 8.21 31.06
CA ARG A 192 2.08 7.05 31.58
C ARG A 192 1.78 6.77 33.05
N ASP A 193 1.57 7.81 33.85
CA ASP A 193 1.38 7.68 35.31
C ASP A 193 -0.04 7.27 35.69
N ARG A 194 -1.03 7.62 34.87
CA ARG A 194 -2.46 7.37 35.11
C ARG A 194 -3.01 6.20 34.29
N SER A 195 -2.32 5.83 33.21
CA SER A 195 -2.72 4.69 32.40
C SER A 195 -2.57 3.40 33.19
N GLN A 196 -3.64 2.61 33.25
CA GLN A 196 -3.59 1.25 33.78
C GLN A 196 -2.96 0.27 32.78
N VAL A 197 -2.68 0.74 31.56
CA VAL A 197 -2.15 -0.08 30.47
C VAL A 197 -0.63 -0.16 30.57
N PRO A 198 -0.04 -1.37 30.52
CA PRO A 198 1.40 -1.56 30.50
C PRO A 198 2.07 -0.78 29.36
N LEU A 199 3.24 -0.17 29.62
CA LEU A 199 3.97 0.57 28.58
C LEU A 199 4.27 -0.30 27.35
N GLU A 200 4.62 -1.58 27.54
CA GLU A 200 4.88 -2.53 26.45
C GLU A 200 3.70 -2.65 25.47
N GLN A 201 2.48 -2.55 25.99
CA GLN A 201 1.29 -2.54 25.16
C GLN A 201 1.28 -1.25 24.33
N ILE A 202 1.41 -0.08 24.95
CA ILE A 202 1.45 1.22 24.25
C ILE A 202 2.50 1.23 23.13
N GLU A 203 3.68 0.68 23.40
CA GLU A 203 4.74 0.51 22.40
C GLU A 203 4.34 -0.41 21.24
N ALA A 204 3.70 -1.55 21.54
CA ALA A 204 3.21 -2.46 20.51
C ALA A 204 2.15 -1.83 19.60
N GLU A 205 1.22 -1.02 20.12
CA GLU A 205 0.24 -0.28 19.29
C GLU A 205 0.95 0.73 18.38
N ILE A 206 1.91 1.48 18.91
CA ILE A 206 2.68 2.44 18.12
C ILE A 206 3.41 1.74 16.97
N GLU A 207 4.11 0.63 17.24
CA GLU A 207 4.82 -0.11 16.20
C GLU A 207 3.89 -0.75 15.18
N VAL A 208 2.73 -1.26 15.61
CA VAL A 208 1.68 -1.72 14.70
C VAL A 208 1.24 -0.57 13.79
N LEU A 209 0.82 0.58 14.34
CA LEU A 209 0.37 1.74 13.57
C LEU A 209 1.45 2.27 12.62
N LYS A 210 2.72 2.26 13.02
CA LYS A 210 3.87 2.62 12.15
C LYS A 210 4.00 1.69 10.94
N SER A 211 3.65 0.42 11.11
CA SER A 211 3.75 -0.60 10.07
C SER A 211 2.56 -0.66 9.10
N LEU A 212 1.41 -0.06 9.46
CA LEU A 212 0.18 -0.11 8.66
C LEU A 212 0.10 1.04 7.65
N ASP A 213 -0.16 0.69 6.40
CA ASP A 213 -0.30 1.61 5.26
C ASP A 213 -1.46 1.20 4.36
N HIS A 214 -2.65 1.73 4.66
CA HIS A 214 -3.88 1.39 3.95
C HIS A 214 -4.83 2.59 3.93
N PRO A 215 -5.59 2.83 2.83
CA PRO A 215 -6.49 3.98 2.72
C PRO A 215 -7.57 4.03 3.81
N ASN A 216 -8.01 2.88 4.32
CA ASN A 216 -9.07 2.76 5.34
C ASN A 216 -8.55 2.53 6.77
N ILE A 217 -7.26 2.75 7.03
CA ILE A 217 -6.66 2.68 8.36
C ILE A 217 -6.15 4.08 8.73
N ILE A 218 -6.26 4.46 10.01
CA ILE A 218 -5.78 5.75 10.49
C ILE A 218 -4.27 5.89 10.26
N LYS A 219 -3.87 6.99 9.63
CA LYS A 219 -2.47 7.34 9.43
C LYS A 219 -1.92 8.05 10.66
N ILE A 220 -0.77 7.59 11.15
CA ILE A 220 0.07 8.31 12.10
C ILE A 220 1.18 9.07 11.38
N PHE A 221 1.56 10.24 11.89
CA PHE A 221 2.63 11.06 11.31
C PHE A 221 3.89 11.11 12.19
N GLU A 222 3.73 11.13 13.51
CA GLU A 222 4.84 11.29 14.44
C GLU A 222 4.45 10.87 15.86
N VAL A 223 5.44 10.51 16.67
CA VAL A 223 5.29 10.20 18.08
C VAL A 223 6.20 11.10 18.90
N PHE A 224 5.66 11.74 19.92
CA PHE A 224 6.43 12.48 20.91
C PHE A 224 6.26 11.84 22.28
N GLU A 225 7.25 12.00 23.15
CA GLU A 225 7.16 11.55 24.54
C GLU A 225 7.84 12.55 25.46
N ASP A 226 7.26 12.75 26.65
CA ASP A 226 7.90 13.44 27.77
C ASP A 226 7.96 12.51 28.99
N TYR A 227 8.30 13.04 30.17
CA TYR A 227 8.38 12.24 31.40
C TYR A 227 7.06 11.54 31.75
N HIS A 228 5.93 12.14 31.40
CA HIS A 228 4.60 11.75 31.88
C HIS A 228 3.67 11.26 30.77
N ASN A 229 3.94 11.57 29.51
CA ASN A 229 2.99 11.37 28.42
C ASN A 229 3.66 10.85 27.14
N VAL A 230 2.87 10.09 26.38
CA VAL A 230 3.10 9.77 24.97
C VAL A 230 2.07 10.52 24.14
N TYR A 231 2.50 11.16 23.06
CA TYR A 231 1.67 11.91 22.13
C TYR A 231 1.76 11.26 20.75
N ILE A 232 0.64 10.74 20.26
CA ILE A 232 0.56 10.14 18.93
C ILE A 232 -0.11 11.16 18.00
N VAL A 233 0.63 11.66 17.02
CA VAL A 233 0.13 12.61 16.01
C VAL A 233 -0.47 11.83 14.84
N MET A 234 -1.73 12.09 14.53
CA MET A 234 -2.56 11.32 13.60
C MET A 234 -3.28 12.21 12.60
N GLU A 235 -3.80 11.61 11.52
CA GLU A 235 -4.67 12.28 10.56
C GLU A 235 -6.01 12.69 11.17
N THR A 236 -6.52 13.82 10.68
CA THR A 236 -7.83 14.35 11.09
C THR A 236 -8.96 13.65 10.34
N CYS A 237 -9.97 13.20 11.08
CA CYS A 237 -11.23 12.70 10.54
C CYS A 237 -12.37 13.65 10.95
N GLU A 238 -12.98 14.34 9.98
CA GLU A 238 -14.02 15.35 10.22
C GLU A 238 -15.45 14.83 10.02
N GLY A 239 -15.59 13.61 9.48
CA GLY A 239 -16.87 13.00 9.15
C GLY A 239 -17.62 12.41 10.34
N GLY A 240 -16.98 12.36 11.52
CA GLY A 240 -17.53 11.78 12.74
C GLY A 240 -17.54 10.25 12.73
N GLU A 241 -18.07 9.67 13.81
CA GLU A 241 -18.19 8.22 13.99
C GLU A 241 -19.25 7.61 13.07
N LEU A 242 -19.06 6.33 12.72
CA LEU A 242 -20.00 5.56 11.91
C LEU A 242 -21.41 5.61 12.51
N LEU A 243 -21.53 5.36 13.82
CA LEU A 243 -22.81 5.35 14.53
C LEU A 243 -23.56 6.68 14.41
N GLN A 244 -22.88 7.81 14.68
CA GLN A 244 -23.52 9.12 14.66
C GLN A 244 -24.12 9.43 13.29
N ARG A 245 -23.38 9.11 12.23
CA ARG A 245 -23.84 9.39 10.86
C ARG A 245 -25.07 8.55 10.48
N LEU A 246 -25.19 7.34 11.02
CA LEU A 246 -26.38 6.51 10.85
C LEU A 246 -27.58 7.09 11.56
N VAL A 247 -27.41 7.46 12.83
CA VAL A 247 -28.46 8.07 13.65
C VAL A 247 -28.99 9.33 12.98
N ASP A 248 -28.09 10.16 12.44
CA ASP A 248 -28.47 11.37 11.69
C ASP A 248 -29.24 11.04 10.40
N ALA A 249 -28.83 10.01 9.66
CA ALA A 249 -29.50 9.58 8.44
C ALA A 249 -30.91 9.03 8.72
N GLN A 250 -31.03 8.20 9.75
CA GLN A 250 -32.29 7.62 10.20
C GLN A 250 -33.25 8.68 10.74
N SER A 251 -32.75 9.64 11.52
CA SER A 251 -33.54 10.78 12.04
C SER A 251 -34.09 11.67 10.92
N ARG A 252 -33.43 11.70 9.77
CA ARG A 252 -33.90 12.40 8.55
C ARG A 252 -34.85 11.54 7.68
N GLY A 253 -35.23 10.35 8.14
CA GLY A 253 -36.10 9.44 7.39
C GLY A 253 -35.42 8.75 6.20
N SER A 254 -34.08 8.79 6.13
CA SER A 254 -33.30 8.18 5.04
C SER A 254 -32.52 6.98 5.59
N ALA A 255 -33.17 5.81 5.64
CA ALA A 255 -32.49 4.56 5.95
C ALA A 255 -31.31 4.33 4.98
N LEU A 256 -30.20 3.76 5.47
CA LEU A 256 -29.13 3.36 4.57
C LEU A 256 -29.61 2.23 3.66
N THR A 257 -29.33 2.35 2.37
CA THR A 257 -29.57 1.28 1.42
C THR A 257 -28.54 0.17 1.61
N GLU A 258 -28.87 -1.07 1.25
CA GLU A 258 -27.89 -2.18 1.24
C GLU A 258 -26.65 -1.83 0.41
N LYS A 259 -26.83 -1.09 -0.69
CA LYS A 259 -25.71 -0.58 -1.50
C LYS A 259 -24.79 0.33 -0.71
N ALA A 260 -25.31 1.27 0.08
CA ALA A 260 -24.49 2.13 0.93
C ALA A 260 -23.75 1.34 2.00
N VAL A 261 -24.42 0.39 2.65
CA VAL A 261 -23.81 -0.48 3.66
C VAL A 261 -22.72 -1.37 3.04
N SER A 262 -22.93 -1.90 1.83
CA SER A 262 -21.92 -2.72 1.16
C SER A 262 -20.65 -1.95 0.79
N LEU A 263 -20.74 -0.64 0.51
CA LEU A 263 -19.56 0.21 0.31
C LEU A 263 -18.77 0.42 1.61
N ILE A 264 -19.46 0.60 2.75
CA ILE A 264 -18.83 0.72 4.07
C ILE A 264 -18.19 -0.61 4.45
N MET A 265 -18.95 -1.70 4.38
CA MET A 265 -18.47 -3.04 4.72
C MET A 265 -17.31 -3.46 3.84
N ARG A 266 -17.30 -3.15 2.55
CA ARG A 266 -16.17 -3.48 1.67
C ARG A 266 -14.90 -2.77 2.14
N GLN A 267 -14.97 -1.47 2.44
CA GLN A 267 -13.81 -0.74 2.97
C GLN A 267 -13.31 -1.30 4.31
N LEU A 268 -14.25 -1.69 5.19
CA LEU A 268 -13.91 -2.30 6.47
C LEU A 268 -13.21 -3.64 6.26
N MET A 269 -13.77 -4.49 5.41
CA MET A 269 -13.22 -5.82 5.14
C MET A 269 -11.87 -5.76 4.39
N ASN A 270 -11.64 -4.77 3.53
CA ASN A 270 -10.32 -4.50 2.93
C ASN A 270 -9.30 -4.13 4.02
N ALA A 271 -9.67 -3.24 4.96
CA ALA A 271 -8.79 -2.91 6.09
C ALA A 271 -8.47 -4.16 6.92
N LEU A 272 -9.49 -4.96 7.28
CA LEU A 272 -9.29 -6.22 8.02
C LEU A 272 -8.36 -7.17 7.27
N ALA A 273 -8.60 -7.41 5.98
CA ALA A 273 -7.78 -8.29 5.15
C ALA A 273 -6.31 -7.86 5.14
N TYR A 274 -6.05 -6.56 5.01
CA TYR A 274 -4.71 -5.98 5.03
C TYR A 274 -3.98 -6.22 6.36
N PHE A 275 -4.57 -5.83 7.51
CA PHE A 275 -3.84 -5.98 8.76
C PHE A 275 -3.84 -7.44 9.27
N HIS A 276 -4.81 -8.27 8.86
CA HIS A 276 -4.79 -9.73 9.09
C HIS A 276 -3.67 -10.43 8.30
N SER A 277 -3.36 -9.98 7.07
CA SER A 277 -2.24 -10.51 6.28
C SER A 277 -0.89 -10.23 6.95
N LYS A 278 -0.83 -9.16 7.75
CA LYS A 278 0.31 -8.79 8.62
C LYS A 278 0.26 -9.44 10.01
N HIS A 279 -0.65 -10.38 10.24
CA HIS A 279 -0.87 -11.05 11.54
C HIS A 279 -1.22 -10.10 12.69
N VAL A 280 -1.84 -8.96 12.40
CA VAL A 280 -2.39 -8.03 13.38
C VAL A 280 -3.89 -8.29 13.52
N ALA A 281 -4.42 -8.24 14.74
CA ALA A 281 -5.86 -8.23 15.02
C ALA A 281 -6.24 -6.91 15.68
N HIS A 282 -7.42 -6.39 15.37
CA HIS A 282 -7.93 -5.15 15.98
C HIS A 282 -8.48 -5.39 17.39
N LYS A 283 -9.24 -6.47 17.60
CA LYS A 283 -9.77 -6.98 18.89
C LYS A 283 -10.86 -6.13 19.57
N ASP A 284 -10.96 -4.84 19.28
CA ASP A 284 -12.03 -3.95 19.78
C ASP A 284 -12.80 -3.28 18.62
N LEU A 285 -13.15 -4.04 17.58
CA LEU A 285 -13.83 -3.46 16.42
C LEU A 285 -15.30 -3.16 16.74
N LYS A 286 -15.70 -1.90 16.66
CA LYS A 286 -17.05 -1.39 16.95
C LYS A 286 -17.29 -0.09 16.18
N PRO A 287 -18.55 0.36 16.02
CA PRO A 287 -18.88 1.58 15.25
C PRO A 287 -18.15 2.84 15.72
N GLU A 288 -17.82 2.96 16.99
CA GLU A 288 -17.08 4.07 17.59
C GLU A 288 -15.62 4.12 17.10
N ASN A 289 -15.04 2.96 16.77
CA ASN A 289 -13.68 2.83 16.25
C ASN A 289 -13.62 2.88 14.70
N ILE A 290 -14.72 3.30 14.06
CA ILE A 290 -14.81 3.50 12.61
C ILE A 290 -15.27 4.95 12.36
N LEU A 291 -14.35 5.78 11.88
CA LEU A 291 -14.64 7.18 11.56
C LEU A 291 -14.87 7.36 10.07
N PHE A 292 -15.63 8.40 9.71
CA PHE A 292 -15.61 8.96 8.37
C PHE A 292 -14.53 10.02 8.26
N GLN A 293 -13.77 9.96 7.18
CA GLN A 293 -12.69 10.89 6.94
C GLN A 293 -13.17 12.35 6.81
N ASP A 294 -14.26 12.58 6.10
CA ASP A 294 -14.86 13.90 5.91
C ASP A 294 -16.40 13.84 5.88
N LYS A 295 -17.03 15.00 5.75
CA LYS A 295 -18.49 15.15 5.79
C LYS A 295 -19.19 14.83 4.46
N SER A 296 -18.45 14.52 3.39
CA SER A 296 -19.04 14.24 2.08
C SER A 296 -19.86 12.95 2.13
N PRO A 297 -20.99 12.84 1.40
CA PRO A 297 -21.87 11.65 1.41
C PRO A 297 -21.14 10.33 1.12
N ASP A 298 -20.13 10.39 0.26
CA ASP A 298 -19.26 9.32 -0.21
C ASP A 298 -17.93 9.22 0.55
N SER A 299 -17.80 9.88 1.71
CA SER A 299 -16.58 9.88 2.50
C SER A 299 -16.10 8.45 2.77
N PRO A 300 -14.81 8.17 2.58
CA PRO A 300 -14.24 6.89 2.99
C PRO A 300 -14.25 6.76 4.51
N ILE A 301 -14.18 5.51 4.98
CA ILE A 301 -14.03 5.20 6.40
C ILE A 301 -12.55 5.06 6.79
N LYS A 302 -12.27 5.24 8.07
CA LYS A 302 -10.97 5.04 8.73
C LYS A 302 -11.19 4.20 9.98
N VAL A 303 -10.53 3.05 10.05
CA VAL A 303 -10.43 2.25 11.27
C VAL A 303 -9.39 2.92 12.17
N ILE A 304 -9.78 3.24 13.40
CA ILE A 304 -8.95 3.87 14.43
C ILE A 304 -8.72 2.93 15.60
N ASP A 305 -7.84 3.31 16.52
CA ASP A 305 -7.66 2.66 17.83
C ASP A 305 -7.42 1.14 17.72
N PHE A 306 -6.25 0.78 17.18
CA PHE A 306 -5.75 -0.59 17.13
C PHE A 306 -5.40 -1.05 18.55
N GLY A 307 -6.45 -1.46 19.25
CA GLY A 307 -6.48 -1.60 20.69
C GLY A 307 -5.37 -2.50 21.23
N LEU A 308 -4.69 -1.95 22.22
CA LEU A 308 -4.24 -2.63 23.42
C LEU A 308 -5.46 -3.26 24.04
N ALA A 309 -5.84 -4.43 23.53
CA ALA A 309 -6.91 -5.20 24.10
C ALA A 309 -6.46 -5.53 25.53
N GLU A 310 -7.07 -4.85 26.49
CA GLU A 310 -7.12 -5.30 27.87
C GLU A 310 -7.51 -6.77 27.84
N LEU A 311 -6.50 -7.61 28.05
CA LEU A 311 -6.70 -8.99 28.43
C LEU A 311 -7.27 -8.97 29.83
N PHE A 312 -8.60 -8.93 29.95
CA PHE A 312 -9.38 -9.27 31.13
C PHE A 312 -8.57 -9.18 32.45
N GLU A 313 -8.20 -7.97 32.88
CA GLU A 313 -7.81 -7.82 34.27
C GLU A 313 -9.07 -7.93 35.13
N LYS A 314 -8.93 -8.68 36.22
CA LYS A 314 -9.98 -9.41 36.95
C LYS A 314 -11.03 -8.55 37.66
N THR A 315 -11.22 -7.27 37.36
CA THR A 315 -11.89 -6.37 38.31
C THR A 315 -12.95 -5.41 37.77
N ASP A 316 -13.09 -5.19 36.46
CA ASP A 316 -14.00 -4.13 36.00
C ASP A 316 -15.40 -4.63 35.64
N ALA A 317 -16.12 -5.08 36.67
CA ALA A 317 -17.55 -5.33 36.60
C ALA A 317 -18.39 -4.03 36.44
N HIS A 318 -17.78 -2.84 36.39
CA HIS A 318 -18.48 -1.54 36.46
C HIS A 318 -18.10 -0.52 35.37
N SER A 319 -17.24 -0.85 34.41
CA SER A 319 -17.01 0.04 33.27
C SER A 319 -18.20 -0.04 32.30
N LYS A 320 -18.96 1.06 32.18
CA LYS A 320 -20.05 1.18 31.17
C LYS A 320 -19.54 0.93 29.75
N ASN A 321 -18.26 1.19 29.49
CA ASN A 321 -17.62 0.96 28.20
C ASN A 321 -17.33 -0.54 27.96
N ALA A 322 -16.96 -1.30 29.00
CA ALA A 322 -16.74 -2.75 28.88
C ALA A 322 -18.04 -3.51 28.54
N ALA A 323 -19.18 -3.07 29.10
CA ALA A 323 -20.48 -3.62 28.74
C ALA A 323 -20.89 -3.30 27.28
N GLY A 324 -20.48 -2.14 26.75
CA GLY A 324 -20.72 -1.74 25.35
C GLY A 324 -19.88 -2.54 24.35
N THR A 325 -18.57 -2.70 24.61
CA THR A 325 -17.69 -3.53 23.74
C THR A 325 -18.15 -4.99 23.70
N ALA A 326 -18.66 -5.55 24.81
CA ALA A 326 -19.09 -6.95 24.89
C ALA A 326 -20.15 -7.32 23.83
N LEU A 327 -20.93 -6.36 23.34
CA LEU A 327 -21.97 -6.56 22.33
C LEU A 327 -21.41 -6.90 20.93
N TYR A 328 -20.14 -6.58 20.67
CA TYR A 328 -19.45 -6.83 19.41
C TYR A 328 -18.46 -8.00 19.49
N MET A 329 -18.17 -8.51 20.70
CA MET A 329 -17.19 -9.56 20.92
C MET A 329 -17.63 -10.93 20.36
N ALA A 330 -16.68 -11.67 19.79
CA ALA A 330 -16.88 -13.03 19.33
C ALA A 330 -16.97 -14.05 20.49
N PRO A 331 -17.63 -15.20 20.31
CA PRO A 331 -17.77 -16.23 21.35
C PRO A 331 -16.43 -16.67 21.95
N GLU A 332 -15.40 -16.85 21.13
CA GLU A 332 -14.08 -17.30 21.57
C GLU A 332 -13.34 -16.26 22.42
N VAL A 333 -13.63 -14.97 22.25
CA VAL A 333 -13.04 -13.88 23.04
C VAL A 333 -13.49 -13.99 24.49
N PHE A 334 -14.76 -14.34 24.74
CA PHE A 334 -15.28 -14.64 26.09
C PHE A 334 -14.66 -15.90 26.72
N MET A 335 -14.02 -16.74 25.91
CA MET A 335 -13.24 -17.92 26.34
C MET A 335 -11.74 -17.63 26.45
N ARG A 336 -11.33 -16.35 26.32
CA ARG A 336 -9.93 -15.89 26.34
C ARG A 336 -9.08 -16.46 25.20
N HIS A 337 -9.71 -16.79 24.08
CA HIS A 337 -9.03 -17.17 22.86
C HIS A 337 -9.15 -16.04 21.83
N LEU A 338 -8.04 -15.39 21.53
CA LEU A 338 -7.97 -14.31 20.55
C LEU A 338 -7.56 -14.88 19.18
N SER A 339 -8.29 -14.51 18.14
CA SER A 339 -8.04 -14.92 16.76
C SER A 339 -8.17 -13.72 15.82
N LEU A 340 -7.61 -13.79 14.61
CA LEU A 340 -7.87 -12.77 13.58
C LEU A 340 -9.38 -12.73 13.23
N LYS A 341 -10.07 -13.89 13.28
CA LYS A 341 -11.47 -14.00 12.89
C LYS A 341 -12.45 -13.41 13.91
N CYS A 342 -12.00 -13.02 15.10
CA CYS A 342 -12.85 -12.27 16.03
C CYS A 342 -13.22 -10.88 15.46
N ASP A 343 -12.35 -10.28 14.65
CA ASP A 343 -12.65 -9.01 13.96
C ASP A 343 -13.72 -9.21 12.87
N VAL A 344 -13.72 -10.37 12.19
CA VAL A 344 -14.75 -10.72 11.19
C VAL A 344 -16.12 -10.87 11.85
N TRP A 345 -16.18 -11.50 13.03
CA TRP A 345 -17.41 -11.54 13.83
C TRP A 345 -17.88 -10.13 14.20
N SER A 346 -16.97 -9.31 14.73
CA SER A 346 -17.27 -7.94 15.15
C SER A 346 -17.81 -7.11 13.98
N ALA A 347 -17.19 -7.23 12.80
CA ALA A 347 -17.66 -6.64 11.55
C ALA A 347 -19.04 -7.19 11.13
N GLY A 348 -19.33 -8.47 11.39
CA GLY A 348 -20.65 -9.06 11.17
C GLY A 348 -21.73 -8.46 12.08
N VAL A 349 -21.40 -8.20 13.34
CA VAL A 349 -22.28 -7.48 14.28
C VAL A 349 -22.52 -6.04 13.80
N VAL A 350 -21.48 -5.34 13.36
CA VAL A 350 -21.60 -4.00 12.76
C VAL A 350 -22.49 -4.04 11.51
N MET A 351 -22.30 -5.01 10.61
CA MET A 351 -23.13 -5.18 9.42
C MET A 351 -24.60 -5.42 9.77
N TYR A 352 -24.89 -6.31 10.73
CA TYR A 352 -26.25 -6.57 11.20
C TYR A 352 -26.89 -5.28 11.71
N PHE A 353 -26.16 -4.53 12.54
CA PHE A 353 -26.64 -3.26 13.09
C PHE A 353 -26.90 -2.22 11.99
N LEU A 354 -26.01 -2.10 11.00
CA LEU A 354 -26.16 -1.17 9.88
C LEU A 354 -27.42 -1.44 9.02
N LEU A 355 -27.79 -2.72 8.87
CA LEU A 355 -28.89 -3.15 7.99
C LEU A 355 -30.25 -3.20 8.69
N THR A 356 -30.26 -3.42 10.01
CA THR A 356 -31.49 -3.63 10.79
C THR A 356 -31.80 -2.50 11.77
N GLY A 357 -30.79 -1.73 12.18
CA GLY A 357 -30.90 -0.76 13.28
C GLY A 357 -30.92 -1.41 14.68
N CYS A 358 -30.82 -2.74 14.77
CA CYS A 358 -30.85 -3.51 15.99
C CYS A 358 -29.51 -4.25 16.19
N LEU A 359 -29.13 -4.55 17.43
CA LEU A 359 -27.99 -5.44 17.69
C LEU A 359 -28.43 -6.91 17.62
N PRO A 360 -27.61 -7.82 17.07
CA PRO A 360 -27.95 -9.25 16.95
C PRO A 360 -28.07 -9.93 18.31
N PHE A 361 -27.29 -9.49 19.29
CA PHE A 361 -27.30 -9.95 20.66
C PHE A 361 -27.33 -8.74 21.59
N SER A 362 -28.26 -8.73 22.53
CA SER A 362 -28.41 -7.65 23.53
C SER A 362 -28.70 -8.26 24.89
N GLY A 363 -28.32 -7.58 25.97
CA GLY A 363 -28.54 -8.06 27.33
C GLY A 363 -28.34 -6.94 28.34
N THR A 364 -28.86 -7.15 29.54
CA THR A 364 -28.76 -6.23 30.67
C THR A 364 -27.48 -6.45 31.49
N SER A 365 -26.79 -7.57 31.28
CA SER A 365 -25.50 -7.89 31.89
C SER A 365 -24.54 -8.54 30.89
N ILE A 366 -23.23 -8.49 31.16
CA ILE A 366 -22.20 -9.14 30.34
C ILE A 366 -22.43 -10.66 30.26
N ASP A 367 -22.87 -11.30 31.36
CA ASP A 367 -23.16 -12.73 31.37
C ASP A 367 -24.37 -13.09 30.50
N GLU A 368 -25.39 -12.24 30.46
CA GLU A 368 -26.54 -12.42 29.56
C GLU A 368 -26.13 -12.29 28.10
N VAL A 369 -25.32 -11.27 27.77
CA VAL A 369 -24.75 -11.07 26.42
C VAL A 369 -23.91 -12.27 26.03
N LYS A 370 -22.98 -12.70 26.89
CA LYS A 370 -22.13 -13.88 26.68
C LYS A 370 -22.98 -15.14 26.43
N TYR A 371 -24.01 -15.36 27.24
CA TYR A 371 -24.90 -16.50 27.07
C TYR A 371 -25.58 -16.48 25.69
N LYS A 372 -26.11 -15.32 25.26
CA LYS A 372 -26.77 -15.18 23.95
C LYS A 372 -25.78 -15.36 22.80
N VAL A 373 -24.62 -14.72 22.85
CA VAL A 373 -23.55 -14.84 21.84
C VAL A 373 -23.13 -16.30 21.67
N CYS A 374 -22.97 -17.04 22.77
CA CYS A 374 -22.54 -18.45 22.70
C CYS A 374 -23.68 -19.40 22.29
N ASN A 375 -24.92 -19.19 22.76
CA ASN A 375 -25.96 -20.23 22.73
C ASN A 375 -27.18 -19.90 21.87
N CYS A 376 -27.39 -18.65 21.47
CA CYS A 376 -28.58 -18.22 20.72
C CYS A 376 -28.22 -17.77 19.31
N GLU A 377 -29.20 -17.78 18.40
CA GLU A 377 -29.08 -17.16 17.08
C GLU A 377 -29.82 -15.82 17.07
N PRO A 378 -29.39 -14.85 16.25
CA PRO A 378 -30.16 -13.63 15.97
C PRO A 378 -31.54 -13.96 15.39
N ASP A 379 -32.53 -13.09 15.63
CA ASP A 379 -33.87 -13.22 15.04
C ASP A 379 -33.86 -12.76 13.56
N TYR A 380 -33.21 -13.55 12.71
CA TYR A 380 -33.11 -13.28 11.28
C TYR A 380 -34.48 -13.22 10.58
N ALA A 381 -35.47 -13.96 11.09
CA ALA A 381 -36.78 -14.04 10.47
C ALA A 381 -37.55 -12.73 10.59
N ARG A 382 -37.45 -12.07 11.74
CA ARG A 382 -38.13 -10.79 11.99
C ARG A 382 -37.28 -9.59 11.55
N GLU A 383 -36.05 -9.50 12.04
CA GLU A 383 -35.23 -8.30 11.90
C GLU A 383 -34.58 -8.17 10.51
N CYS A 384 -34.44 -9.27 9.77
CA CYS A 384 -33.86 -9.28 8.43
C CYS A 384 -34.88 -9.55 7.32
N ALA A 385 -36.19 -9.51 7.61
CA ALA A 385 -37.25 -9.86 6.67
C ALA A 385 -37.25 -8.98 5.40
N HIS A 386 -36.77 -7.74 5.51
CA HIS A 386 -36.70 -6.76 4.42
C HIS A 386 -35.41 -6.82 3.60
N LEU A 387 -34.43 -7.66 3.99
CA LEU A 387 -33.12 -7.73 3.37
C LEU A 387 -33.05 -8.77 2.25
N THR A 388 -32.11 -8.59 1.33
CA THR A 388 -31.80 -9.59 0.30
C THR A 388 -31.31 -10.90 0.89
N HIS A 389 -31.53 -12.01 0.18
CA HIS A 389 -31.00 -13.31 0.59
C HIS A 389 -29.47 -13.29 0.74
N GLU A 390 -28.78 -12.59 -0.15
CA GLU A 390 -27.33 -12.42 -0.13
C GLU A 390 -26.85 -11.65 1.11
N ALA A 391 -27.60 -10.64 1.57
CA ALA A 391 -27.28 -9.92 2.80
C ALA A 391 -27.36 -10.85 4.01
N VAL A 392 -28.47 -11.57 4.13
CA VAL A 392 -28.72 -12.48 5.24
C VAL A 392 -27.73 -13.64 5.23
N SER A 393 -27.39 -14.18 4.06
CA SER A 393 -26.40 -15.26 3.95
C SER A 393 -25.01 -14.79 4.37
N LEU A 394 -24.61 -13.57 4.02
CA LEU A 394 -23.33 -13.02 4.43
C LEU A 394 -23.26 -12.78 5.95
N ILE A 395 -24.28 -12.17 6.53
CA ILE A 395 -24.38 -11.94 7.99
C ILE A 395 -24.22 -13.28 8.73
N LYS A 396 -25.00 -14.30 8.33
CA LYS A 396 -24.92 -15.63 8.95
C LYS A 396 -23.53 -16.25 8.83
N TRP A 397 -22.86 -16.06 7.69
CA TRP A 397 -21.52 -16.58 7.47
C TRP A 397 -20.48 -15.91 8.36
N MET A 398 -20.57 -14.58 8.54
CA MET A 398 -19.68 -13.82 9.44
C MET A 398 -19.94 -14.12 10.93
N LEU A 399 -21.19 -14.43 11.29
CA LEU A 399 -21.62 -14.76 12.66
C LEU A 399 -21.62 -16.27 12.95
N ILE A 400 -20.81 -17.06 12.23
CA ILE A 400 -20.56 -18.46 12.59
C ILE A 400 -19.80 -18.51 13.91
N LYS A 401 -20.34 -19.25 14.89
CA LYS A 401 -19.78 -19.30 16.25
C LYS A 401 -18.44 -20.05 16.32
N PRO A 402 -18.29 -21.27 15.74
CA PRO A 402 -16.98 -21.92 15.69
C PRO A 402 -15.96 -21.09 14.88
N GLU A 403 -14.91 -20.61 15.54
CA GLU A 403 -13.87 -19.76 14.93
C GLU A 403 -13.17 -20.44 13.74
N SER A 404 -13.02 -21.76 13.77
CA SER A 404 -12.43 -22.55 12.69
C SER A 404 -13.28 -22.56 11.41
N GLU A 405 -14.60 -22.40 11.53
CA GLU A 405 -15.54 -22.41 10.39
C GLU A 405 -15.89 -21.00 9.90
N ARG A 406 -15.62 -19.98 10.72
CA ARG A 406 -15.84 -18.58 10.36
C ARG A 406 -14.90 -18.16 9.22
N PRO A 407 -15.37 -17.37 8.23
CA PRO A 407 -14.54 -16.97 7.11
C PRO A 407 -13.45 -15.96 7.49
N THR A 408 -12.40 -15.91 6.67
CA THR A 408 -11.43 -14.81 6.71
C THR A 408 -11.98 -13.54 6.05
N ALA A 409 -11.36 -12.39 6.32
CA ALA A 409 -11.75 -11.13 5.70
C ALA A 409 -11.69 -11.17 4.16
N THR A 410 -10.62 -11.75 3.61
CA THR A 410 -10.44 -11.97 2.16
C THR A 410 -11.53 -12.87 1.58
N GLN A 411 -11.97 -13.91 2.31
CA GLN A 411 -13.06 -14.78 1.87
C GLN A 411 -14.40 -14.03 1.85
N VAL A 412 -14.67 -13.20 2.87
CA VAL A 412 -15.85 -12.35 2.95
C VAL A 412 -15.95 -11.41 1.75
N LEU A 413 -14.85 -10.77 1.32
CA LEU A 413 -14.83 -9.85 0.18
C LEU A 413 -15.27 -10.49 -1.15
N ARG A 414 -15.14 -11.81 -1.29
CA ARG A 414 -15.55 -12.56 -2.49
C ARG A 414 -17.02 -12.95 -2.49
N HIS A 415 -17.75 -12.65 -1.42
CA HIS A 415 -19.16 -12.99 -1.30
C HIS A 415 -20.01 -12.22 -2.34
N PRO A 416 -21.01 -12.86 -3.00
CA PRO A 416 -21.84 -12.23 -4.03
C PRO A 416 -22.55 -10.94 -3.60
N TRP A 417 -22.84 -10.78 -2.30
CA TRP A 417 -23.43 -9.56 -1.75
C TRP A 417 -22.59 -8.31 -1.98
N PHE A 418 -21.28 -8.43 -2.24
CA PHE A 418 -20.47 -7.29 -2.61
C PHE A 418 -20.68 -6.86 -4.07
N LYS A 419 -21.20 -7.70 -4.98
CA LYS A 419 -21.34 -7.38 -6.41
C LYS A 419 -22.21 -6.16 -6.72
N GLN A 420 -23.17 -5.84 -5.87
CA GLN A 420 -23.97 -4.59 -5.95
C GLN A 420 -23.14 -3.30 -5.78
N ALA A 421 -21.92 -3.43 -5.24
CA ALA A 421 -20.92 -2.38 -5.11
C ALA A 421 -19.75 -2.56 -6.10
N ASP A 422 -19.87 -3.45 -7.10
CA ASP A 422 -18.79 -3.62 -8.08
C ASP A 422 -18.55 -2.33 -8.85
N LEU A 423 -17.27 -2.02 -8.93
CA LEU A 423 -16.73 -0.82 -9.51
C LEU A 423 -16.71 -0.99 -11.04
N LYS A 424 -16.86 0.12 -11.76
CA LYS A 424 -16.76 0.13 -13.23
C LYS A 424 -15.36 -0.30 -13.67
N ASP A 425 -15.18 -0.58 -14.96
CA ASP A 425 -13.89 -0.87 -15.57
C ASP A 425 -12.79 0.09 -15.08
N ILE A 426 -11.57 -0.44 -14.90
CA ILE A 426 -10.42 0.35 -14.45
C ILE A 426 -10.21 1.52 -15.43
N HIS A 427 -10.49 2.73 -14.96
CA HIS A 427 -10.29 3.94 -15.75
C HIS A 427 -9.23 4.81 -15.09
N ILE A 428 -7.96 4.51 -15.38
CA ILE A 428 -6.84 5.37 -14.99
C ILE A 428 -6.88 6.62 -15.87
N SER A 429 -7.01 7.79 -15.25
CA SER A 429 -7.06 9.05 -16.00
C SER A 429 -5.72 9.33 -16.70
N PRO A 430 -5.72 10.00 -17.87
CA PRO A 430 -4.49 10.39 -18.56
C PRO A 430 -3.52 11.21 -17.68
N ILE A 431 -4.07 12.00 -16.75
CA ILE A 431 -3.30 12.80 -15.78
C ILE A 431 -2.50 11.88 -14.85
N ILE A 432 -3.13 10.83 -14.31
CA ILE A 432 -2.45 9.88 -13.42
C ILE A 432 -1.36 9.11 -14.19
N CYS A 433 -1.62 8.70 -15.43
CA CYS A 433 -0.61 8.08 -16.26
C CYS A 433 0.59 9.01 -16.52
N GLU A 434 0.35 10.30 -16.76
CA GLU A 434 1.45 11.26 -16.94
C GLU A 434 2.22 11.49 -15.63
N ASN A 435 1.53 11.51 -14.47
CA ASN A 435 2.20 11.59 -13.17
C ASN A 435 3.12 10.38 -12.94
N MET A 436 2.65 9.15 -13.20
CA MET A 436 3.48 7.95 -13.11
C MET A 436 4.69 8.02 -14.04
N LYS A 437 4.53 8.54 -15.27
CA LYS A 437 5.63 8.73 -16.21
C LYS A 437 6.63 9.80 -15.76
N LYS A 438 6.16 10.88 -15.13
CA LYS A 438 7.04 11.89 -14.51
C LYS A 438 7.82 11.28 -13.35
N TYR A 439 7.13 10.58 -12.45
CA TYR A 439 7.72 9.88 -11.32
C TYR A 439 8.78 8.84 -11.75
N MET A 440 8.53 8.12 -12.85
CA MET A 440 9.50 7.21 -13.48
C MET A 440 10.78 7.90 -13.98
N ARG A 441 10.73 9.19 -14.34
CA ARG A 441 11.89 9.95 -14.85
C ARG A 441 12.72 10.59 -13.73
N GLN A 442 12.21 10.61 -12.51
CA GLN A 442 12.85 11.23 -11.36
C GLN A 442 13.96 10.34 -10.79
N SER A 443 14.86 10.93 -9.99
CA SER A 443 15.86 10.18 -9.25
C SER A 443 15.20 9.35 -8.14
N HIS A 444 15.84 8.25 -7.74
CA HIS A 444 15.37 7.49 -6.58
C HIS A 444 15.24 8.36 -5.33
N LEU A 445 16.18 9.30 -5.11
CA LEU A 445 16.11 10.25 -4.00
C LEU A 445 14.81 11.06 -4.04
N LYS A 446 14.53 11.68 -5.19
CA LYS A 446 13.34 12.51 -5.34
C LYS A 446 12.08 11.68 -5.08
N ASN A 447 12.03 10.43 -5.55
CA ASN A 447 10.93 9.50 -5.28
C ASN A 447 10.77 9.21 -3.77
N ALA A 448 11.86 9.03 -3.02
CA ALA A 448 11.79 8.87 -1.56
C ALA A 448 11.28 10.14 -0.85
N LEU A 449 11.72 11.32 -1.29
CA LEU A 449 11.25 12.60 -0.75
C LEU A 449 9.77 12.83 -1.07
N VAL A 450 9.30 12.47 -2.28
CA VAL A 450 7.89 12.53 -2.64
C VAL A 450 7.06 11.58 -1.77
N ASN A 451 7.57 10.38 -1.46
CA ASN A 451 6.92 9.46 -0.51
C ASN A 451 6.81 10.06 0.90
N LEU A 452 7.88 10.69 1.39
CA LEU A 452 7.87 11.41 2.67
C LEU A 452 6.81 12.53 2.66
N MET A 453 6.74 13.30 1.58
CA MET A 453 5.76 14.37 1.42
C MET A 453 4.32 13.85 1.36
N VAL A 454 4.06 12.80 0.57
CA VAL A 454 2.73 12.16 0.48
C VAL A 454 2.32 11.58 1.82
N HIS A 455 3.28 11.05 2.60
CA HIS A 455 3.00 10.61 3.94
C HIS A 455 2.47 11.77 4.81
N GLN A 456 2.95 13.02 4.66
CA GLN A 456 2.47 14.22 5.38
C GLN A 456 1.14 14.79 4.88
N LEU A 457 0.64 14.36 3.71
CA LEU A 457 -0.63 14.83 3.17
C LEU A 457 -1.80 14.40 4.05
N ASN A 458 -2.71 15.35 4.28
CA ASN A 458 -4.08 15.03 4.66
C ASN A 458 -4.72 14.29 3.50
N VAL A 459 -5.26 13.10 3.77
CA VAL A 459 -5.70 12.16 2.73
C VAL A 459 -7.09 12.57 2.17
N THR A 460 -7.42 13.85 2.18
CA THR A 460 -8.77 14.38 1.88
C THR A 460 -8.86 14.96 0.48
N GLY A 461 -10.06 14.91 -0.11
CA GLY A 461 -10.40 15.64 -1.33
C GLY A 461 -10.55 14.79 -2.60
N PRO A 462 -11.06 15.38 -3.69
CA PRO A 462 -11.52 14.64 -4.87
C PRO A 462 -10.42 13.81 -5.56
N GLN A 463 -9.20 14.34 -5.63
CA GLN A 463 -8.09 13.66 -6.26
C GLN A 463 -7.68 12.40 -5.49
N ILE A 464 -7.56 12.49 -4.17
CA ILE A 464 -7.19 11.35 -3.34
C ILE A 464 -8.28 10.29 -3.39
N ARG A 465 -9.57 10.68 -3.38
CA ARG A 465 -10.68 9.76 -3.60
C ARG A 465 -10.57 9.01 -4.93
N GLN A 466 -10.24 9.72 -6.02
CA GLN A 466 -10.04 9.10 -7.33
C GLN A 466 -8.85 8.11 -7.31
N ILE A 467 -7.73 8.47 -6.67
CA ILE A 467 -6.56 7.60 -6.58
C ILE A 467 -6.86 6.36 -5.72
N ASN A 468 -7.55 6.52 -4.59
CA ASN A 468 -7.96 5.41 -3.71
C ASN A 468 -8.88 4.43 -4.43
N GLU A 469 -9.78 4.95 -5.27
CA GLU A 469 -10.66 4.14 -6.09
C GLU A 469 -9.88 3.31 -7.12
N ILE A 470 -8.90 3.91 -7.80
CA ILE A 470 -8.02 3.18 -8.72
C ILE A 470 -7.17 2.15 -7.97
N PHE A 471 -6.59 2.51 -6.83
CA PHE A 471 -5.81 1.60 -5.99
C PHE A 471 -6.62 0.35 -5.67
N ARG A 472 -7.86 0.54 -5.21
CA ARG A 472 -8.79 -0.55 -4.89
C ARG A 472 -9.18 -1.41 -6.09
N GLN A 473 -9.28 -0.82 -7.29
CA GLN A 473 -9.59 -1.60 -8.49
C GLN A 473 -8.38 -2.41 -8.99
N LEU A 474 -7.16 -1.94 -8.71
CA LEU A 474 -5.92 -2.65 -9.03
C LEU A 474 -5.64 -3.80 -8.05
N ASP A 475 -5.88 -3.59 -6.76
CA ASP A 475 -5.79 -4.60 -5.69
C ASP A 475 -6.95 -5.61 -5.81
N LYS A 476 -6.72 -6.69 -6.58
CA LYS A 476 -7.77 -7.66 -6.94
C LYS A 476 -7.99 -8.69 -5.86
N ASP A 477 -6.93 -9.09 -5.15
CA ASP A 477 -7.04 -10.05 -4.06
C ASP A 477 -7.46 -9.42 -2.73
N GLY A 478 -7.41 -8.08 -2.64
CA GLY A 478 -7.84 -7.30 -1.49
C GLY A 478 -6.85 -7.37 -0.34
N ASP A 479 -5.58 -7.64 -0.61
CA ASP A 479 -4.54 -7.73 0.41
C ASP A 479 -4.06 -6.36 0.91
N GLY A 480 -4.50 -5.28 0.26
CA GLY A 480 -4.22 -3.88 0.59
C GLY A 480 -2.86 -3.38 0.07
N THR A 481 -2.22 -4.13 -0.83
CA THR A 481 -1.08 -3.73 -1.64
C THR A 481 -1.37 -3.99 -3.13
N ILE A 482 -0.54 -3.48 -4.03
CA ILE A 482 -0.65 -3.80 -5.46
C ILE A 482 0.58 -4.58 -5.88
N SER A 483 0.43 -5.86 -6.16
CA SER A 483 1.53 -6.67 -6.69
C SER A 483 1.98 -6.16 -8.06
N HIS A 484 3.23 -6.45 -8.43
CA HIS A 484 3.73 -6.11 -9.77
C HIS A 484 2.86 -6.68 -10.90
N SER A 485 2.25 -7.86 -10.68
CA SER A 485 1.34 -8.48 -11.64
C SER A 485 0.05 -7.68 -11.78
N GLU A 486 -0.56 -7.28 -10.67
CA GLU A 486 -1.79 -6.48 -10.68
C GLU A 486 -1.58 -5.12 -11.32
N LEU A 487 -0.47 -4.44 -11.00
CA LEU A 487 -0.16 -3.15 -11.62
C LEU A 487 0.13 -3.30 -13.12
N THR A 488 0.81 -4.39 -13.52
CA THR A 488 1.05 -4.70 -14.93
C THR A 488 -0.26 -4.88 -15.68
N GLU A 489 -1.17 -5.70 -15.15
CA GLU A 489 -2.47 -5.96 -15.78
C GLU A 489 -3.32 -4.69 -15.88
N GLY A 490 -3.35 -3.88 -14.81
CA GLY A 490 -4.09 -2.62 -14.78
C GLY A 490 -3.56 -1.58 -15.77
N LEU A 491 -2.24 -1.38 -15.83
CA LEU A 491 -1.62 -0.43 -16.76
C LEU A 491 -1.69 -0.90 -18.21
N ALA A 492 -1.64 -2.21 -18.46
CA ALA A 492 -1.79 -2.78 -19.80
C ALA A 492 -3.20 -2.52 -20.38
N GLN A 493 -4.25 -2.52 -19.56
CA GLN A 493 -5.62 -2.19 -20.00
C GLN A 493 -5.75 -0.74 -20.48
N VAL A 494 -4.89 0.16 -20.00
CA VAL A 494 -4.83 1.57 -20.41
C VAL A 494 -4.07 1.76 -21.73
N GLY A 495 -3.44 0.70 -22.25
CA GLY A 495 -2.69 0.73 -23.51
C GLY A 495 -1.26 1.24 -23.37
N LEU A 496 -0.69 1.23 -22.16
CA LEU A 496 0.74 1.52 -21.98
C LEU A 496 1.59 0.37 -22.52
N PRO A 497 2.73 0.68 -23.18
CA PRO A 497 3.61 -0.37 -23.66
C PRO A 497 4.33 -1.07 -22.50
N GLN A 498 4.60 -2.36 -22.65
CA GLN A 498 5.17 -3.19 -21.59
C GLN A 498 6.48 -2.62 -20.98
N TRP A 499 7.32 -1.99 -21.80
CA TRP A 499 8.57 -1.39 -21.30
C TRP A 499 8.34 -0.17 -20.40
N ASP A 500 7.29 0.63 -20.65
CA ASP A 500 6.93 1.74 -19.76
C ASP A 500 6.34 1.20 -18.47
N ILE A 501 5.50 0.17 -18.55
CA ILE A 501 4.90 -0.51 -17.39
C ILE A 501 5.99 -1.02 -16.44
N ASN A 502 6.98 -1.77 -16.97
CA ASN A 502 8.07 -2.32 -16.16
C ASN A 502 8.86 -1.22 -15.44
N ARG A 503 9.17 -0.12 -16.14
CA ARG A 503 9.90 1.01 -15.55
C ARG A 503 9.06 1.78 -14.53
N ILE A 504 7.76 1.95 -14.78
CA ILE A 504 6.83 2.55 -13.84
C ILE A 504 6.83 1.72 -12.55
N ILE A 505 6.57 0.40 -12.64
CA ILE A 505 6.55 -0.51 -11.49
C ILE A 505 7.84 -0.39 -10.67
N GLN A 506 9.00 -0.50 -11.32
CA GLN A 506 10.30 -0.39 -10.65
C GLN A 506 10.54 0.98 -9.99
N SER A 507 10.00 2.06 -10.57
CA SER A 507 10.15 3.39 -10.00
C SER A 507 9.25 3.62 -8.79
N ILE A 508 8.04 3.04 -8.80
CA ILE A 508 7.00 3.19 -7.78
C ILE A 508 7.33 2.38 -6.53
N ASP A 509 7.71 1.12 -6.68
CA ASP A 509 8.17 0.26 -5.60
C ASP A 509 9.53 0.80 -5.10
N VAL A 510 9.55 1.70 -4.12
CA VAL A 510 10.78 2.35 -3.64
C VAL A 510 11.51 1.45 -2.64
N ASP A 511 10.78 0.62 -1.89
CA ASP A 511 11.37 -0.25 -0.87
C ASP A 511 11.88 -1.61 -1.40
N ASP A 512 11.61 -1.92 -2.67
CA ASP A 512 11.98 -3.17 -3.36
C ASP A 512 11.33 -4.41 -2.75
N SER A 513 10.13 -4.27 -2.20
CA SER A 513 9.39 -5.36 -1.57
C SER A 513 8.75 -6.32 -2.59
N GLY A 514 8.63 -5.93 -3.85
CA GLY A 514 7.92 -6.69 -4.90
C GLY A 514 6.42 -6.40 -4.95
N ASN A 515 5.92 -5.56 -4.04
CA ASN A 515 4.57 -5.04 -4.01
C ASN A 515 4.64 -3.51 -3.89
N VAL A 516 3.62 -2.82 -4.40
CA VAL A 516 3.47 -1.38 -4.26
C VAL A 516 2.52 -1.11 -3.10
N SER A 517 3.03 -0.42 -2.08
CA SER A 517 2.25 0.05 -0.93
C SER A 517 1.30 1.20 -1.31
N TYR A 518 0.33 1.48 -0.45
CA TYR A 518 -0.61 2.59 -0.66
C TYR A 518 0.10 3.95 -0.78
N THR A 519 1.09 4.22 0.07
CA THR A 519 1.84 5.48 0.04
C THR A 519 2.67 5.62 -1.24
N GLU A 520 3.30 4.53 -1.71
CA GLU A 520 4.05 4.52 -2.97
C GLU A 520 3.15 4.75 -4.19
N PHE A 521 2.00 4.08 -4.22
CA PHE A 521 1.03 4.29 -5.29
C PHE A 521 0.53 5.73 -5.32
N LEU A 522 0.20 6.28 -4.14
CA LEU A 522 -0.26 7.66 -4.00
C LEU A 522 0.84 8.64 -4.44
N ALA A 523 2.10 8.42 -4.05
CA ALA A 523 3.25 9.22 -4.47
C ALA A 523 3.41 9.30 -5.99
N ALA A 524 3.22 8.18 -6.68
CA ALA A 524 3.31 8.12 -8.14
C ALA A 524 2.12 8.75 -8.87
N CYS A 525 0.95 8.76 -8.24
CA CYS A 525 -0.30 9.22 -8.86
C CYS A 525 -0.65 10.68 -8.54
N TYR A 526 -0.12 11.24 -7.46
CA TYR A 526 -0.53 12.54 -6.94
C TYR A 526 -0.03 13.71 -7.81
N SER A 527 -0.87 14.73 -7.96
CA SER A 527 -0.51 16.00 -8.61
C SER A 527 -0.47 17.09 -7.55
N TRP A 528 0.74 17.57 -7.29
CA TRP A 528 1.01 18.64 -6.34
C TRP A 528 0.44 19.98 -6.81
N LYS A 529 -0.16 20.73 -5.86
CA LYS A 529 -0.61 22.11 -6.07
C LYS A 529 0.36 23.08 -5.42
N GLU A 530 0.44 24.30 -5.95
CA GLU A 530 1.24 25.38 -5.34
C GLU A 530 0.79 25.73 -3.92
N SER A 531 -0.47 25.49 -3.58
CA SER A 531 -1.00 25.70 -2.23
C SER A 531 -0.48 24.70 -1.19
N GLU A 532 0.21 23.62 -1.61
CA GLU A 532 0.69 22.54 -0.75
C GLU A 532 2.18 22.72 -0.37
N LEU A 533 2.70 23.95 -0.50
CA LEU A 533 4.08 24.30 -0.07
C LEU A 533 4.35 23.97 1.39
N ASN A 534 3.32 24.04 2.25
CA ASN A 534 3.44 23.66 3.65
C ASN A 534 3.76 22.16 3.86
N VAL A 535 3.39 21.29 2.92
CA VAL A 535 3.72 19.86 2.95
C VAL A 535 5.20 19.65 2.66
N ILE A 536 5.75 20.39 1.68
CA ILE A 536 7.18 20.41 1.36
C ILE A 536 7.96 20.92 2.57
N TRP A 537 7.49 22.00 3.20
CA TRP A 537 8.08 22.56 4.42
C TRP A 537 8.08 21.54 5.57
N THR A 538 6.97 20.84 5.79
CA THR A 538 6.89 19.79 6.82
C THR A 538 7.88 18.66 6.56
N ALA A 539 8.05 18.25 5.28
CA ALA A 539 9.04 17.24 4.92
C ALA A 539 10.47 17.74 5.20
N PHE A 540 10.80 18.98 4.83
CA PHE A 540 12.09 19.62 5.13
C PHE A 540 12.39 19.60 6.63
N GLN A 541 11.47 20.07 7.47
CA GLN A 541 11.62 20.08 8.93
C GLN A 541 11.66 18.70 9.59
N LYS A 542 11.18 17.66 8.91
CA LYS A 542 11.35 16.28 9.39
C LYS A 542 12.73 15.74 9.10
N MET A 543 13.39 16.29 8.08
CA MET A 543 14.77 15.99 7.73
C MET A 543 15.74 16.78 8.59
N ASP A 544 15.51 18.08 8.77
CA ASP A 544 16.23 18.95 9.71
C ASP A 544 15.86 18.57 11.17
N LYS A 545 16.69 17.74 11.81
CA LYS A 545 16.43 17.18 13.13
C LYS A 545 16.85 18.12 14.24
N ASP A 546 17.91 18.89 14.04
CA ASP A 546 18.42 19.82 15.05
C ASP A 546 17.78 21.22 14.97
N GLY A 547 17.07 21.51 13.88
CA GLY A 547 16.33 22.75 13.68
C GLY A 547 17.22 23.93 13.28
N ASP A 548 18.42 23.67 12.74
CA ASP A 548 19.35 24.72 12.31
C ASP A 548 18.91 25.41 11.00
N GLY A 549 17.84 24.92 10.36
CA GLY A 549 17.28 25.45 9.12
C GLY A 549 17.98 24.91 7.87
N LYS A 550 18.81 23.88 8.01
CA LYS A 550 19.51 23.18 6.93
C LYS A 550 19.42 21.67 7.16
N ILE A 551 19.68 20.90 6.10
CA ILE A 551 19.73 19.44 6.19
C ILE A 551 21.15 18.98 5.94
N SER A 552 21.78 18.44 6.97
CA SER A 552 23.13 17.88 6.91
C SER A 552 23.14 16.44 6.38
N VAL A 553 24.32 15.96 5.96
CA VAL A 553 24.51 14.55 5.55
C VAL A 553 24.10 13.56 6.67
N PRO A 554 24.49 13.75 7.95
CA PRO A 554 24.03 12.88 9.04
C PRO A 554 22.51 12.84 9.22
N GLU A 555 21.82 13.95 8.99
CA GLU A 555 20.36 14.01 9.09
C GLU A 555 19.66 13.31 7.92
N PHE A 556 20.20 13.47 6.70
CA PHE A 556 19.81 12.66 5.55
C PHE A 556 19.99 11.16 5.82
N GLU A 557 21.13 10.78 6.42
CA GLU A 557 21.40 9.40 6.85
C GLU A 557 20.38 8.92 7.88
N ALA A 558 20.04 9.73 8.89
CA ALA A 558 19.09 9.35 9.92
C ALA A 558 17.67 9.12 9.38
N VAL A 559 17.22 9.94 8.42
CA VAL A 559 15.87 9.84 7.87
C VAL A 559 15.75 8.78 6.77
N LEU A 560 16.72 8.67 5.87
CA LEU A 560 16.66 7.73 4.74
C LEU A 560 17.36 6.39 5.01
N GLY A 561 18.30 6.35 5.95
CA GLY A 561 19.07 5.15 6.29
C GLY A 561 18.39 4.27 7.35
N GLY A 562 17.53 4.84 8.20
CA GLY A 562 16.87 4.14 9.31
C GLY A 562 17.81 3.69 10.43
N GLU A 563 17.25 3.08 11.49
CA GLU A 563 18.05 2.52 12.60
C GLU A 563 18.96 1.35 12.14
N ASP A 564 18.54 0.65 11.08
CA ASP A 564 19.38 -0.29 10.34
C ASP A 564 20.14 0.48 9.24
N TYR A 565 21.25 1.15 9.60
CA TYR A 565 22.19 1.94 8.77
C TYR A 565 22.70 1.32 7.43
N ARG A 566 22.09 0.24 6.94
CA ARG A 566 22.43 -0.51 5.73
C ARG A 566 21.55 -0.18 4.52
N LEU A 567 20.51 0.65 4.65
CA LEU A 567 19.54 0.87 3.57
C LEU A 567 20.05 1.79 2.45
N VAL A 568 21.03 2.66 2.71
CA VAL A 568 21.63 3.57 1.71
C VAL A 568 23.13 3.73 1.98
N PRO A 569 24.02 3.48 0.99
CA PRO A 569 25.45 3.74 1.16
C PRO A 569 25.76 5.22 1.41
N LYS A 570 26.66 5.52 2.37
CA LYS A 570 27.05 6.90 2.72
C LYS A 570 27.51 7.73 1.53
N GLU A 571 28.28 7.12 0.63
CA GLU A 571 28.78 7.79 -0.58
C GLU A 571 27.64 8.16 -1.54
N THR A 572 26.57 7.39 -1.57
CA THR A 572 25.35 7.74 -2.32
C THR A 572 24.71 8.98 -1.74
N ILE A 573 24.57 9.08 -0.41
CA ILE A 573 23.98 10.25 0.25
C ILE A 573 24.84 11.50 0.03
N LYS A 574 26.16 11.41 0.20
CA LYS A 574 27.06 12.55 -0.08
C LYS A 574 26.95 13.05 -1.52
N SER A 575 26.95 12.13 -2.48
CA SER A 575 26.80 12.46 -3.91
C SER A 575 25.45 13.13 -4.19
N LEU A 576 24.40 12.69 -3.51
CA LEU A 576 23.07 13.27 -3.62
C LEU A 576 22.99 14.67 -3.01
N VAL A 577 23.54 14.87 -1.81
CA VAL A 577 23.59 16.19 -1.16
C VAL A 577 24.32 17.17 -2.07
N ALA A 578 25.49 16.77 -2.61
CA ALA A 578 26.26 17.60 -3.54
C ALA A 578 25.54 17.93 -4.87
N GLN A 579 24.50 17.19 -5.27
CA GLN A 579 23.69 17.54 -6.46
C GLN A 579 22.69 18.66 -6.17
N ILE A 580 22.23 18.72 -4.93
CA ILE A 580 21.21 19.67 -4.47
C ILE A 580 21.87 20.96 -4.00
N ASP A 581 22.90 20.84 -3.16
CA ASP A 581 23.74 21.91 -2.63
C ASP A 581 24.32 22.76 -3.78
N LYS A 582 23.81 23.98 -3.92
CA LYS A 582 24.23 24.96 -4.93
C LYS A 582 25.28 25.90 -4.39
N ASN A 583 25.26 26.17 -3.09
CA ASN A 583 26.15 27.12 -2.44
C ASN A 583 27.49 26.49 -2.01
N GLY A 584 27.59 25.15 -2.02
CA GLY A 584 28.78 24.36 -1.72
C GLY A 584 29.12 24.25 -0.23
N ASP A 585 28.16 24.50 0.67
CA ASP A 585 28.38 24.48 2.12
C ASP A 585 28.29 23.08 2.75
N GLY A 586 27.95 22.06 1.94
CA GLY A 586 27.84 20.67 2.35
C GLY A 586 26.54 20.33 3.09
N GLN A 587 25.60 21.26 3.15
CA GLN A 587 24.25 21.11 3.69
C GLN A 587 23.23 21.50 2.61
N ILE A 588 21.95 21.29 2.88
CA ILE A 588 20.86 21.71 1.98
C ILE A 588 19.97 22.69 2.73
N ASP A 589 19.92 23.93 2.27
CA ASP A 589 18.98 24.92 2.82
C ASP A 589 17.56 24.77 2.23
N TRP A 590 16.62 25.54 2.77
CA TRP A 590 15.22 25.51 2.33
C TRP A 590 15.04 25.85 0.84
N ASP A 591 15.77 26.85 0.34
CA ASP A 591 15.61 27.31 -1.04
C ASP A 591 16.15 26.27 -2.03
N GLU A 592 17.28 25.65 -1.70
CA GLU A 592 17.87 24.54 -2.45
C GLU A 592 16.94 23.31 -2.46
N PHE A 593 16.40 22.93 -1.30
CA PHE A 593 15.44 21.84 -1.19
C PHE A 593 14.18 22.11 -2.01
N LEU A 594 13.61 23.31 -1.89
CA LEU A 594 12.41 23.71 -2.60
C LEU A 594 12.64 23.72 -4.11
N GLN A 595 13.78 24.23 -4.56
CA GLN A 595 14.15 24.23 -5.98
C GLN A 595 14.28 22.81 -6.51
N TYR A 596 14.95 21.91 -5.78
CA TYR A 596 15.09 20.51 -6.16
C TYR A 596 13.72 19.81 -6.29
N MET A 597 12.80 20.07 -5.38
CA MET A 597 11.46 19.50 -5.43
C MET A 597 10.62 20.08 -6.57
N LYS A 598 10.72 21.38 -6.87
CA LYS A 598 10.00 22.05 -7.96
C LYS A 598 10.52 21.77 -9.36
N LEU A 599 11.79 21.40 -9.53
CA LEU A 599 12.38 21.11 -10.84
C LEU A 599 11.76 19.82 -11.42
N ASN A 600 10.84 20.00 -12.38
CA ASN A 600 10.08 18.95 -13.08
C ASN A 600 10.95 17.97 -13.86
#